data_AF-A0ABD4UC35-F1
#
_entry.id   AF-A0ABD4UC35-F1
#
_cell.length_a   1.000
_cell.length_b   1.000
_cell.length_c   1.000
_cell.angle_alpha   90.00
_cell.angle_beta   90.00
_cell.angle_gamma   90.00
#
_symmetry.space_group_name_H-M   'P 1'
#
loop_
_entity.id
_entity.type
_entity.pdbx_description
1 polymer ?
#
loop_
_entity_poly.entity_id
_entity_poly.type
_entity_poly.pdbx_seq_one_letter_code
_entity_poly.pdbx_strand_id
1 'polypeptide(L)'
;MRTKAQFLARMRVVAAERASNRSGIAYRDETMQIVTRGQRATITGIGTVRINQAIDSRFDFVEQWCVIDARWRIASLRHEHK
;
A
#
# COMPACT_ATOMS: atom_id res chain seq x y z
N MET A 1 -20.69 6.91 3.77
CA MET A 1 -19.74 5.87 3.29
C MET A 1 -18.47 6.55 2.83
N ARG A 2 -17.27 6.14 3.28
CA ARG A 2 -16.02 6.69 2.73
C ARG A 2 -15.78 6.10 1.34
N THR A 3 -15.29 6.91 0.42
CA THR A 3 -14.91 6.42 -0.91
C THR A 3 -13.68 5.52 -0.82
N LYS A 4 -13.50 4.62 -1.78
CA LYS A 4 -12.35 3.70 -1.85
C LYS A 4 -11.01 4.45 -1.74
N ALA A 5 -10.91 5.63 -2.37
CA ALA A 5 -9.74 6.50 -2.29
C ALA A 5 -9.48 7.02 -0.87
N GLN A 6 -10.52 7.45 -0.16
CA GLN A 6 -10.41 7.93 1.22
C GLN A 6 -10.02 6.82 2.20
N PHE A 7 -10.43 5.57 1.93
CA PHE A 7 -10.04 4.42 2.74
C PHE A 7 -8.58 4.03 2.52
N LEU A 8 -8.12 4.00 1.26
CA LEU A 8 -6.73 3.73 0.90
C LEU A 8 -5.77 4.80 1.44
N ALA A 9 -6.15 6.08 1.35
CA ALA A 9 -5.39 7.18 1.95
C ALA A 9 -5.25 7.00 3.47
N ARG A 10 -6.32 6.57 4.16
CA ARG A 10 -6.29 6.33 5.61
C ARG A 10 -5.41 5.13 5.99
N MET A 11 -5.42 4.05 5.21
CA MET A 11 -4.54 2.90 5.45
C MET A 11 -3.06 3.24 5.28
N ARG A 12 -2.72 4.11 4.31
CA ARG A 12 -1.35 4.63 4.13
C ARG A 12 -0.89 5.45 5.33
N VAL A 13 -1.77 6.28 5.88
CA VAL A 13 -1.49 7.03 7.11
C VAL A 13 -1.25 6.09 8.29
N VAL A 14 -2.07 5.05 8.45
CA VAL A 14 -1.91 4.06 9.54
C VAL A 14 -0.62 3.23 9.40
N ALA A 15 -0.23 2.87 8.18
CA ALA A 15 1.05 2.20 7.92
C ALA A 15 2.25 3.11 8.25
N ALA A 16 2.17 4.39 7.87
CA ALA A 16 3.17 5.40 8.21
C ALA A 16 3.24 5.67 9.72
N GLU A 17 2.10 5.77 10.41
CA GLU A 17 2.02 5.94 11.87
C GLU A 17 2.61 4.73 12.62
N ARG A 18 2.42 3.50 12.12
CA ARG A 18 3.03 2.30 12.71
C ARG A 18 4.55 2.22 12.51
N ALA A 19 5.08 2.85 11.45
CA ALA A 19 6.52 2.98 11.22
C ALA A 19 7.19 4.06 12.09
N SER A 20 6.39 4.99 12.64
CA SER A 20 6.84 6.14 13.46
C SER A 20 7.57 5.76 14.77
N ASN A 21 7.61 4.47 15.15
CA ASN A 21 8.32 4.02 16.35
C ASN A 21 9.81 3.70 16.11
N ARG A 22 10.36 3.93 14.91
CA ARG A 22 11.80 3.83 14.63
C ARG A 22 12.32 5.12 14.01
N SER A 23 12.98 5.94 14.81
CA SER A 23 13.67 7.14 14.33
C SER A 23 14.61 6.78 13.18
N GLY A 24 14.42 7.44 12.03
CA GLY A 24 15.30 7.27 10.86
C GLY A 24 14.80 6.30 9.78
N ILE A 25 13.74 5.51 10.00
CA ILE A 25 13.16 4.64 8.96
C ILE A 25 11.85 5.24 8.44
N ALA A 26 11.73 5.39 7.12
CA ALA A 26 10.51 5.83 6.45
C ALA A 26 10.12 4.88 5.31
N TYR A 27 8.83 4.53 5.23
CA TYR A 27 8.27 3.72 4.14
C TYR A 27 7.45 4.61 3.21
N ARG A 28 7.64 4.46 1.90
CA ARG A 28 6.89 5.19 0.89
C ARG A 28 6.44 4.26 -0.23
N ASP A 29 5.14 4.21 -0.45
CA ASP A 29 4.54 3.44 -1.54
C ASP A 29 4.05 4.38 -2.65
N GLU A 30 4.48 4.10 -3.87
CA GLU A 30 4.05 4.76 -5.10
C GLU A 30 3.14 3.83 -5.89
N THR A 31 1.90 4.24 -6.14
CA THR A 31 0.96 3.45 -6.96
C THR A 31 1.23 3.69 -8.43
N MET A 32 1.49 2.62 -9.17
CA MET A 32 1.73 2.66 -10.60
C MET A 32 0.46 2.37 -11.39
N GLN A 33 -0.34 1.40 -10.94
CA GLN A 33 -1.55 1.01 -11.65
C GLN A 33 -2.66 0.56 -10.70
N ILE A 34 -3.90 0.85 -11.09
CA ILE A 34 -5.10 0.32 -10.45
C ILE A 34 -5.99 -0.26 -11.53
N VAL A 35 -6.27 -1.56 -11.45
CA VAL A 35 -7.23 -2.25 -12.32
C VAL A 35 -8.40 -2.70 -11.47
N THR A 36 -9.62 -2.30 -11.85
CA THR A 36 -10.85 -2.73 -11.14
C THR A 36 -11.71 -3.56 -12.07
N ARG A 37 -12.24 -4.69 -11.57
CA ARG A 37 -13.20 -5.54 -12.28
C ARG A 37 -14.28 -6.01 -11.29
N GLY A 38 -15.46 -5.40 -11.39
CA GLY A 38 -16.58 -5.66 -10.48
C GLY A 38 -16.17 -5.45 -9.02
N GLN A 39 -16.33 -6.50 -8.20
CA GLN A 39 -16.00 -6.51 -6.77
C GLN A 39 -14.53 -6.83 -6.47
N ARG A 40 -13.66 -6.83 -7.48
CA ARG A 40 -12.21 -7.07 -7.34
C ARG A 40 -11.40 -5.89 -7.85
N ALA A 41 -10.24 -5.67 -7.26
CA ALA A 41 -9.26 -4.75 -7.79
C ALA A 41 -7.84 -5.26 -7.55
N THR A 42 -6.96 -4.91 -8.47
CA THR A 42 -5.52 -5.13 -8.34
C THR A 42 -4.85 -3.76 -8.34
N ILE A 43 -3.98 -3.54 -7.37
CA ILE A 43 -3.11 -2.37 -7.28
C ILE A 43 -1.69 -2.87 -7.48
N THR A 44 -0.97 -2.26 -8.39
CA THR A 44 0.47 -2.47 -8.51
C THR A 44 1.20 -1.18 -8.18
N GLY A 45 2.37 -1.30 -7.60
CA GLY A 45 3.15 -0.15 -7.21
C GLY A 45 4.56 -0.52 -6.81
N ILE A 46 5.27 0.49 -6.32
CA ILE A 46 6.64 0.38 -5.89
C ILE A 46 6.75 0.91 -4.47
N GLY A 47 7.18 0.05 -3.56
CA GLY A 47 7.53 0.41 -2.20
C GLY A 47 9.00 0.81 -2.11
N THR A 48 9.29 1.81 -1.29
CA THR A 48 10.64 2.28 -1.01
C THR A 48 10.82 2.36 0.50
N VAL A 49 11.88 1.73 1.00
CA VAL A 49 12.35 1.92 2.37
C VAL A 49 13.47 2.96 2.33
N ARG A 50 13.37 3.94 3.22
CA ARG A 50 14.40 4.94 3.43
C ARG A 50 14.96 4.84 4.83
N ILE A 51 16.29 4.90 4.93
CA ILE A 51 17.01 4.98 6.20
C ILE A 51 17.81 6.28 6.17
N ASN A 52 17.62 7.16 7.15
CA ASN A 52 18.27 8.47 7.23
C ASN A 52 18.13 9.29 5.92
N GLN A 53 16.92 9.29 5.35
CA GLN A 53 16.56 9.95 4.07
C GLN A 53 17.18 9.33 2.80
N ALA A 54 18.17 8.44 2.92
CA ALA A 54 18.69 7.66 1.81
C ALA A 54 17.76 6.49 1.46
N ILE A 55 17.67 6.11 0.18
CA ILE A 55 16.95 4.91 -0.23
C ILE A 55 17.80 3.69 0.13
N ASP A 56 17.27 2.84 0.99
CA ASP A 56 17.89 1.56 1.38
C ASP A 56 17.47 0.45 0.42
N SER A 57 16.17 0.35 0.16
CA SER A 57 15.60 -0.71 -0.67
C SER A 57 14.37 -0.24 -1.44
N ARG A 58 14.15 -0.87 -2.59
CA ARG A 58 12.99 -0.66 -3.46
C ARG A 58 12.44 -2.03 -3.84
N PHE A 59 11.12 -2.18 -3.76
CA PHE A 59 10.45 -3.44 -4.08
C PHE A 59 9.18 -3.16 -4.88
N ASP A 60 8.89 -4.01 -5.83
CA ASP A 60 7.61 -3.97 -6.55
C ASP A 60 6.56 -4.66 -5.66
N PHE A 61 5.33 -4.15 -5.64
CA PHE A 61 4.23 -4.77 -4.91
C PHE A 61 3.00 -4.94 -5.78
N VAL A 62 2.24 -6.00 -5.46
CA VAL A 62 0.91 -6.27 -6.02
C VAL A 62 -0.05 -6.52 -4.86
N GLU A 63 -1.07 -5.68 -4.74
CA GLU A 63 -2.16 -5.87 -3.80
C GLU A 63 -3.42 -6.29 -4.53
N GLN A 64 -4.05 -7.37 -4.08
CA GLN A 64 -5.36 -7.77 -4.53
C GLN A 64 -6.39 -7.41 -3.48
N TRP A 65 -7.49 -6.83 -3.94
CA TRP A 65 -8.58 -6.34 -3.13
C TRP A 65 -9.89 -6.98 -3.56
N CYS A 66 -10.76 -7.25 -2.60
CA CYS A 66 -12.13 -7.70 -2.84
C CYS A 66 -13.13 -6.93 -1.98
N VAL A 67 -14.40 -6.97 -2.36
CA VAL A 67 -15.49 -6.49 -1.52
C VAL A 67 -15.98 -7.62 -0.62
N ILE A 68 -15.92 -7.42 0.70
CA ILE A 68 -16.46 -8.30 1.74
C ILE A 68 -17.36 -7.44 2.63
N ASP A 69 -18.61 -7.86 2.84
CA ASP A 69 -19.62 -7.11 3.61
C ASP A 69 -19.79 -5.65 3.13
N ALA A 70 -19.88 -5.46 1.81
CA ALA A 70 -19.95 -4.15 1.16
C ALA A 70 -18.74 -3.22 1.42
N ARG A 71 -17.61 -3.76 1.88
CA ARG A 71 -16.38 -3.01 2.15
C ARG A 71 -15.19 -3.60 1.39
N TRP A 72 -14.36 -2.74 0.82
CA TRP A 72 -13.10 -3.15 0.22
C TRP A 72 -12.13 -3.64 1.30
N ARG A 73 -11.55 -4.82 1.09
CA ARG A 73 -10.52 -5.41 1.95
C ARG A 73 -9.39 -5.97 1.10
N ILE A 74 -8.18 -6.00 1.66
CA ILE A 74 -7.03 -6.66 1.06
C ILE A 74 -7.27 -8.17 1.15
N ALA A 75 -7.29 -8.82 -0.01
CA ALA A 75 -7.36 -10.27 -0.14
C ALA A 75 -5.96 -10.89 -0.14
N SER A 76 -4.99 -10.22 -0.76
CA SER A 76 -3.58 -10.63 -0.73
C SER A 76 -2.66 -9.44 -1.00
N LEU A 77 -1.43 -9.52 -0.49
CA LEU A 77 -0.34 -8.58 -0.74
C LEU A 77 0.91 -9.40 -1.06
N ARG A 78 1.56 -9.10 -2.19
CA ARG A 78 2.82 -9.73 -2.61
C ARG A 78 3.86 -8.65 -2.85
N HIS A 79 5.10 -8.98 -2.51
CA HIS A 79 6.26 -8.13 -2.72
C HIS A 79 7.28 -8.91 -3.55
N GLU A 80 7.84 -8.27 -4.56
CA GLU A 80 8.98 -8.76 -5.31
C GLU A 80 10.17 -7.85 -4.99
N HIS A 81 11.18 -8.42 -4.32
CA HIS A 81 12.47 -7.76 -4.18
C HIS A 81 13.24 -7.93 -5.48
N LYS A 82 13.81 -6.82 -5.97
CA LYS A 82 14.85 -6.84 -7.01
C LYS A 82 16.23 -6.89 -6.39
#